data_AF-A0A840MIN2-F1
#
_entry.id   AF-A0A840MIN2-F1
#
_cell.length_a   1.000
_cell.length_b   1.000
_cell.length_c   1.000
_cell.angle_alpha   90.00
_cell.angle_beta   90.00
_cell.angle_gamma   90.00
#
_symmetry.space_group_name_H-M   'P 1'
#
loop_
_entity.id
_entity.type
_entity.pdbx_description
1 polymer ?
#
loop_
_entity_poly.entity_id
_entity_poly.type
_entity_poly.pdbx_seq_one_letter_code
_entity_poly.pdbx_strand_id
1 'polypeptide(L)'
;MLPPVSAIVGIEMIRDGGSLRAEFIGVNGSNYCLHFELISEESSTGELVRLGYERPVVFERLRLREENRIVWEAINQVEVSWVHATVLLQQLRAHPQSEHDFKWLATMEEVAKSEGAIPDDILRALGPVRALRPDA
;
A
#
# COMPACT_ATOMS: atom_id res chain seq x y z
N MET A 1 -3.01 -6.79 -18.20
CA MET A 1 -4.13 -7.44 -17.47
C MET A 1 -3.72 -7.54 -16.01
N LEU A 2 -4.65 -7.38 -15.06
CA LEU A 2 -4.34 -7.56 -13.63
C LEU A 2 -4.07 -9.04 -13.34
N PRO A 3 -3.08 -9.37 -12.48
CA PRO A 3 -2.80 -10.75 -12.14
C PRO A 3 -3.94 -11.34 -11.30
N PRO A 4 -4.50 -12.51 -11.65
CA PRO A 4 -5.45 -13.20 -10.78
C PRO A 4 -4.74 -13.64 -9.48
N VAL A 5 -5.42 -13.45 -8.35
CA VAL A 5 -4.89 -13.76 -7.01
C VAL A 5 -5.06 -15.25 -6.68
N SER A 6 -4.01 -15.86 -6.14
CA SER A 6 -4.00 -17.25 -5.63
C SER A 6 -3.98 -17.31 -4.11
N ALA A 7 -3.19 -16.44 -3.46
CA ALA A 7 -3.10 -16.36 -1.99
C ALA A 7 -2.64 -14.98 -1.53
N ILE A 8 -3.03 -14.58 -0.31
CA ILE A 8 -2.43 -13.42 0.38
C ILE A 8 -1.13 -13.85 1.07
N VAL A 9 -0.11 -12.99 0.98
CA VAL A 9 1.13 -13.08 1.77
C VAL A 9 1.04 -12.20 3.01
N GLY A 10 0.51 -10.98 2.87
CA GLY A 10 0.28 -10.08 4.00
C GLY A 10 -0.27 -8.73 3.55
N ILE A 11 -0.95 -8.04 4.47
CA ILE A 11 -1.48 -6.69 4.23
C ILE A 11 -1.11 -5.79 5.40
N GLU A 12 -0.54 -4.62 5.10
CA GLU A 12 -0.04 -3.71 6.13
C GLU A 12 -0.11 -2.24 5.73
N MET A 13 -0.06 -1.39 6.75
CA MET A 13 0.30 0.02 6.63
C MET A 13 1.81 0.17 6.87
N ILE A 14 2.51 0.71 5.88
CA ILE A 14 3.94 0.99 5.96
C ILE A 14 4.15 2.19 6.90
N ARG A 15 5.14 2.05 7.78
CA ARG A 15 5.45 3.02 8.85
C ARG A 15 6.11 4.31 8.37
N ASP A 16 6.41 4.42 7.08
CA ASP A 16 7.08 5.56 6.45
C ASP A 16 6.21 6.81 6.31
N GLY A 17 4.91 6.69 6.57
CA GLY A 17 4.01 7.83 6.50
C GLY A 17 2.53 7.46 6.48
N GLY A 18 2.20 6.19 6.25
CA GLY A 18 0.82 5.71 6.14
C GLY A 18 0.47 5.09 4.79
N SER A 19 1.47 4.86 3.92
CA SER A 19 1.30 4.10 2.68
C SER A 19 0.75 2.71 2.98
N LEU A 20 -0.08 2.16 2.08
CA LEU A 20 -0.70 0.85 2.27
C LEU A 20 -0.17 -0.15 1.25
N ARG A 21 0.08 -1.38 1.70
CA ARG A 21 0.58 -2.45 0.86
C ARG A 21 -0.16 -3.75 1.08
N ALA A 22 -0.54 -4.40 -0.01
CA ALA A 22 -0.98 -5.79 -0.02
C ALA A 22 0.00 -6.63 -0.85
N GLU A 23 0.59 -7.64 -0.23
CA GLU A 23 1.44 -8.64 -0.86
C GLU A 23 0.63 -9.92 -1.12
N PHE A 24 0.72 -10.44 -2.35
CA PHE A 24 -0.07 -11.61 -2.76
C PHE A 24 0.65 -12.44 -3.82
N ILE A 25 0.28 -13.72 -3.90
CA ILE A 25 0.79 -14.66 -4.91
C ILE A 25 -0.22 -14.69 -6.06
N GLY A 26 0.25 -14.46 -7.28
CA GLY A 26 -0.56 -14.63 -8.49
C GLY A 26 -0.75 -16.10 -8.85
N VAL A 27 -1.74 -16.41 -9.69
CA VAL A 27 -1.96 -17.79 -10.19
C VAL A 27 -0.78 -18.36 -11.00
N ASN A 28 0.12 -17.50 -11.47
CA ASN A 28 1.38 -17.89 -12.12
C ASN A 28 2.50 -18.23 -11.12
N GLY A 29 2.25 -18.11 -9.80
CA GLY A 29 3.23 -18.36 -8.74
C GLY A 29 4.15 -17.17 -8.42
N SER A 30 4.04 -16.04 -9.14
CA SER A 30 4.82 -14.84 -8.86
C SER A 30 4.29 -14.09 -7.64
N ASN A 31 5.19 -13.39 -6.93
CA ASN A 31 4.83 -12.50 -5.84
C ASN A 31 4.54 -11.11 -6.38
N TYR A 32 3.39 -10.55 -6.04
CA TYR A 32 2.96 -9.22 -6.43
C TYR A 32 2.73 -8.35 -5.20
N CYS A 33 2.90 -7.05 -5.40
CA CYS A 33 2.54 -6.02 -4.45
C CYS A 33 1.54 -5.08 -5.11
N LEU A 34 0.45 -4.79 -4.40
CA LEU A 34 -0.42 -3.65 -4.66
C LEU A 34 -0.08 -2.56 -3.63
N HIS A 35 0.37 -1.41 -4.11
CA HIS A 35 0.87 -0.31 -3.29
C HIS A 35 0.06 0.96 -3.48
N PHE A 36 -0.29 1.60 -2.36
CA PHE A 36 -0.98 2.89 -2.29
C PHE A 36 -0.04 3.85 -1.58
N GLU A 37 0.66 4.68 -2.35
CA GLU A 37 1.60 5.68 -1.84
C GLU A 37 0.82 6.83 -1.19
N LEU A 38 1.14 7.20 0.06
CA LEU A 38 0.56 8.39 0.69
C LEU A 38 1.33 9.65 0.26
N ILE A 39 0.62 10.61 -0.33
CA ILE A 39 1.16 11.93 -0.67
C ILE A 39 1.15 12.80 0.59
N SER A 40 2.32 13.37 0.91
CA SER A 40 2.44 14.39 1.94
C SER A 40 3.30 15.56 1.44
N GLU A 41 2.98 16.77 1.87
CA GLU A 41 3.71 17.99 1.56
C GLU A 41 4.02 18.77 2.84
N GLU A 42 5.15 19.47 2.86
CA GLU A 42 5.44 20.42 3.94
C GLU A 42 4.73 21.74 3.68
N SER A 43 3.91 22.18 4.64
CA SER A 43 3.22 23.47 4.59
C SER A 43 4.17 24.63 4.88
N SER A 44 3.71 25.86 4.63
CA SER A 44 4.46 27.09 4.91
C SER A 44 4.79 27.30 6.40
N THR A 45 4.17 26.54 7.31
CA THR A 45 4.44 26.55 8.75
C THR A 45 5.40 25.44 9.20
N GLY A 46 5.93 24.62 8.28
CA GLY A 46 6.80 23.48 8.58
C GLY A 46 6.06 22.22 9.05
N GLU A 47 4.73 22.19 8.89
CA GLU A 47 3.90 21.03 9.24
C GLU A 47 3.71 20.13 8.01
N LEU A 48 3.87 18.82 8.20
CA LEU A 48 3.63 17.81 7.16
C LEU A 48 2.13 17.57 6.93
N VAL A 49 1.59 18.12 5.85
CA VAL A 49 0.18 17.94 5.47
C VAL A 49 0.03 16.72 4.57
N ARG A 50 -0.88 15.81 4.94
CA ARG A 50 -1.21 14.63 4.14
C ARG A 50 -2.30 15.00 3.15
N LEU A 51 -2.07 14.75 1.86
CA LEU A 51 -2.97 15.19 0.79
C LEU A 51 -3.92 14.10 0.28
N GLY A 52 -3.58 12.83 0.51
CA GLY A 52 -4.30 11.69 -0.04
C GLY A 52 -3.35 10.60 -0.49
N TYR A 53 -3.86 9.63 -1.21
CA TYR A 53 -3.06 8.58 -1.85
C TYR A 53 -2.90 8.84 -3.34
N GLU A 54 -1.72 8.53 -3.88
CA GLU A 54 -1.52 8.44 -5.32
C GLU A 54 -2.30 7.26 -5.90
N ARG A 55 -2.39 7.23 -7.24
CA ARG A 55 -2.98 6.10 -7.93
C ARG A 55 -2.24 4.81 -7.56
N PRO A 56 -2.97 3.70 -7.32
CA PRO A 56 -2.33 2.48 -6.88
C PRO A 56 -1.41 1.91 -7.94
N VAL A 57 -0.36 1.27 -7.49
CA VAL A 57 0.63 0.65 -8.35
C VAL A 57 0.67 -0.85 -8.06
N VAL A 58 0.70 -1.65 -9.11
CA VAL A 58 0.97 -3.09 -9.02
C VAL A 58 2.34 -3.37 -9.58
N PHE A 59 3.16 -4.13 -8.86
CA PHE A 59 4.46 -4.59 -9.33
C PHE A 59 4.73 -6.02 -8.88
N GLU A 60 5.60 -6.71 -9.60
CA GLU A 60 6.11 -8.01 -9.21
C GLU A 60 7.36 -7.85 -8.35
N ARG A 61 7.47 -8.66 -7.30
CA ARG A 61 8.55 -8.61 -6.32
C ARG A 61 9.48 -9.82 -6.52
N LEU A 62 10.65 -9.58 -7.11
CA LEU A 62 11.65 -10.60 -7.36
C LEU A 62 12.61 -10.74 -6.17
N ARG A 63 12.83 -11.99 -5.74
CA ARG A 63 13.85 -12.32 -4.74
C ARG A 63 15.16 -12.60 -5.45
N LEU A 64 16.13 -11.70 -5.31
CA LEU A 64 17.46 -11.84 -5.86
C LEU A 64 18.47 -12.18 -4.76
N ARG A 65 19.49 -12.97 -5.14
CA ARG A 65 20.63 -13.25 -4.27
C ARG A 65 21.84 -12.51 -4.82
N GLU A 66 22.26 -11.48 -4.11
CA GLU A 66 23.48 -10.71 -4.42
C GLU A 66 24.57 -11.09 -3.44
N GLU A 67 25.70 -11.62 -3.92
CA GLU A 67 26.96 -11.94 -3.20
C GLU A 67 26.79 -12.63 -1.82
N ASN A 68 26.25 -11.95 -0.81
CA ASN A 68 25.94 -12.49 0.52
C ASN A 68 24.60 -12.02 1.15
N ARG A 69 23.67 -11.44 0.38
CA ARG A 69 22.38 -10.95 0.87
C ARG A 69 21.23 -11.31 -0.07
N ILE A 70 20.02 -11.31 0.49
CA ILE A 70 18.78 -11.38 -0.29
C ILE A 70 18.31 -9.95 -0.50
N VAL A 71 18.10 -9.56 -1.75
CA VAL A 71 17.52 -8.29 -2.14
C VAL A 71 16.17 -8.54 -2.79
N TRP A 72 15.24 -7.62 -2.60
CA TRP A 72 13.95 -7.63 -3.27
C TRP A 72 13.90 -6.49 -4.27
N GLU A 73 13.63 -6.82 -5.53
CA GLU A 73 13.50 -5.84 -6.61
C GLU A 73 12.04 -5.76 -7.07
N ALA A 74 11.56 -4.55 -7.32
CA ALA A 74 10.28 -4.30 -7.96
C ALA A 74 10.46 -4.26 -9.48
N ILE A 75 9.76 -5.14 -10.19
CA ILE A 75 9.76 -5.19 -11.65
C ILE A 75 8.33 -5.13 -12.19
N ASN A 76 8.18 -4.89 -13.50
CA ASN A 76 6.88 -4.88 -14.18
C ASN A 76 5.86 -3.95 -13.51
N GLN A 77 6.32 -2.78 -13.06
CA GLN A 77 5.49 -1.81 -12.37
C GLN A 77 4.44 -1.20 -13.30
N VAL A 78 3.18 -1.22 -12.88
CA VAL A 78 2.04 -0.68 -13.64
C VAL A 78 1.13 0.09 -12.70
N GLU A 79 0.84 1.34 -13.06
CA GLU A 79 -0.22 2.13 -12.43
C GLU A 79 -1.58 1.51 -12.79
N VAL A 80 -2.45 1.34 -11.79
CA VAL A 80 -3.80 0.81 -11.96
C VAL A 80 -4.84 1.85 -11.56
N SER A 81 -5.99 1.83 -12.23
CA SER A 81 -7.12 2.67 -11.84
C SER A 81 -7.70 2.23 -10.49
N TRP A 82 -8.39 3.13 -9.80
CA TRP A 82 -9.12 2.84 -8.56
C TRP A 82 -10.13 1.68 -8.70
N VAL A 83 -10.79 1.59 -9.85
CA VAL A 83 -11.69 0.48 -10.20
C VAL A 83 -10.93 -0.85 -10.24
N HIS A 84 -9.78 -0.89 -10.92
CA HIS A 84 -8.95 -2.09 -10.98
C HIS A 84 -8.36 -2.48 -9.63
N ALA A 85 -7.95 -1.50 -8.82
CA ALA A 85 -7.50 -1.74 -7.45
C ALA A 85 -8.63 -2.34 -6.59
N THR A 86 -9.85 -1.82 -6.71
CA THR A 86 -11.03 -2.37 -6.01
C THR A 86 -11.28 -3.82 -6.39
N VAL A 87 -11.18 -4.18 -7.68
CA VAL A 87 -11.33 -5.56 -8.15
C VAL A 87 -10.25 -6.47 -7.58
N LEU A 88 -9.00 -6.01 -7.49
CA LEU A 88 -7.91 -6.78 -6.86
C LEU A 88 -8.16 -6.98 -5.36
N LEU A 89 -8.56 -5.93 -4.64
CA LEU A 89 -8.86 -5.99 -3.20
C LEU A 89 -10.03 -6.94 -2.90
N GLN A 90 -11.05 -6.97 -3.76
CA GLN A 90 -12.15 -7.93 -3.65
C GLN A 90 -11.69 -9.38 -3.85
N GLN A 91 -10.74 -9.64 -4.76
CA GLN A 91 -10.13 -10.97 -4.89
C GLN A 91 -9.35 -11.35 -3.63
N LEU A 92 -8.58 -10.42 -3.08
CA LEU A 92 -7.81 -10.63 -1.84
C LEU A 92 -8.72 -10.99 -0.65
N ARG A 93 -9.94 -10.43 -0.59
CA ARG A 93 -10.92 -10.71 0.48
C ARG A 93 -11.33 -12.18 0.63
N ALA A 94 -11.13 -13.00 -0.40
CA ALA A 94 -11.41 -14.44 -0.31
C ALA A 94 -10.31 -15.21 0.47
N HIS A 95 -9.19 -14.58 0.82
CA HIS A 95 -8.00 -15.22 1.36
C HIS A 95 -7.37 -14.61 2.65
N PRO A 96 -8.04 -13.77 3.47
CA PRO A 96 -7.38 -13.13 4.60
C PRO A 96 -6.92 -14.16 5.64
N GLN A 97 -5.70 -13.99 6.15
CA GLN A 97 -5.05 -14.94 7.06
C GLN A 97 -5.15 -14.51 8.53
N SER A 98 -5.49 -13.25 8.80
CA SER A 98 -5.56 -12.69 10.15
C SER A 98 -6.57 -11.53 10.26
N GLU A 99 -6.97 -11.20 11.48
CA GLU A 99 -7.77 -9.99 11.77
C GLU A 99 -7.02 -8.71 11.35
N HIS A 100 -5.68 -8.73 11.46
CA HIS A 100 -4.83 -7.62 11.02
C HIS A 100 -4.93 -7.40 9.51
N ASP A 101 -4.86 -8.47 8.71
CA ASP A 101 -5.02 -8.38 7.26
C ASP A 101 -6.42 -7.91 6.89
N PHE A 102 -7.45 -8.39 7.61
CA PHE A 102 -8.83 -7.97 7.37
C PHE A 102 -9.02 -6.47 7.60
N LYS A 103 -8.44 -5.95 8.70
CA LYS A 103 -8.47 -4.51 9.00
C LYS A 103 -7.85 -3.70 7.86
N TRP A 104 -6.62 -4.00 7.48
CA TRP A 104 -5.92 -3.19 6.48
C TRP A 104 -6.49 -3.38 5.08
N LEU A 105 -7.00 -4.57 4.75
CA LEU A 105 -7.73 -4.78 3.52
C LEU A 105 -8.98 -3.89 3.44
N ALA A 106 -9.75 -3.81 4.53
CA ALA A 106 -10.91 -2.93 4.61
C ALA A 106 -10.51 -1.45 4.45
N THR A 107 -9.40 -1.03 5.05
CA THR A 107 -8.86 0.32 4.88
C THR A 107 -8.44 0.58 3.43
N MET A 108 -7.74 -0.35 2.77
CA MET A 108 -7.38 -0.21 1.35
C MET A 108 -8.62 -0.17 0.44
N GLU A 109 -9.66 -0.96 0.74
CA GLU A 109 -10.94 -0.90 0.02
C GLU A 109 -11.61 0.47 0.16
N GLU A 110 -11.56 1.07 1.35
CA GLU A 110 -12.10 2.41 1.58
C GLU A 110 -11.36 3.46 0.77
N VAL A 111 -10.02 3.45 0.78
CA VAL A 111 -9.20 4.36 -0.05
C VAL A 111 -9.52 4.20 -1.54
N ALA A 112 -9.64 2.95 -2.00
CA ALA A 112 -9.95 2.71 -3.41
C ALA A 112 -11.34 3.22 -3.81
N LYS A 113 -12.34 3.08 -2.93
CA LYS A 113 -13.71 3.57 -3.16
C LYS A 113 -13.81 5.09 -3.08
N SER A 114 -12.96 5.73 -2.28
CA SER A 114 -12.90 7.19 -2.13
C SER A 114 -11.94 7.87 -3.12
N GLU A 115 -11.38 7.11 -4.06
CA GLU A 115 -10.42 7.59 -5.06
C GLU A 115 -9.18 8.27 -4.46
N GLY A 116 -8.68 7.72 -3.34
CA GLY A 116 -7.44 8.18 -2.71
C GLY A 116 -7.64 9.08 -1.48
N ALA A 117 -8.86 9.29 -1.01
CA ALA A 117 -9.08 10.03 0.23
C ALA A 117 -8.53 9.25 1.45
N ILE A 118 -7.99 9.98 2.44
CA ILE A 118 -7.41 9.39 3.64
C ILE A 118 -8.53 8.94 4.60
N PRO A 119 -8.62 7.66 4.98
CA PRO A 119 -9.59 7.18 5.95
C PRO A 119 -9.30 7.72 7.36
N ASP A 120 -10.35 7.89 8.16
CA ASP A 120 -10.24 8.35 9.56
C ASP A 120 -9.33 7.44 10.40
N ASP A 121 -9.37 6.12 10.15
CA ASP A 121 -8.56 5.15 10.86
C ASP A 121 -7.05 5.33 10.61
N ILE A 122 -6.67 5.79 9.42
CA ILE A 122 -5.29 6.13 9.08
C ILE A 122 -4.89 7.42 9.81
N LEU A 123 -5.74 8.45 9.78
CA LEU A 123 -5.49 9.69 10.51
C LEU A 123 -5.28 9.45 12.01
N ARG A 124 -6.08 8.57 12.61
CA ARG A 124 -5.94 8.17 14.01
C ARG A 124 -4.65 7.39 14.27
N ALA A 125 -4.30 6.44 13.39
CA ALA A 125 -3.12 5.59 13.55
C ALA A 125 -1.81 6.38 13.43
N LEU A 126 -1.77 7.38 12.54
CA LEU A 126 -0.57 8.20 12.30
C LEU A 126 -0.41 9.34 13.32
N GLY A 127 -1.46 9.64 14.08
CA GLY A 127 -1.47 10.73 15.05
C GLY A 127 -1.41 12.13 14.43
N PRO A 128 -1.41 13.17 15.27
CA PRO A 128 -1.29 14.55 14.81
C PRO A 128 0.04 14.76 14.08
N VAL A 129 -0.02 15.54 13.01
CA VAL A 129 1.16 16.02 12.28
C VAL A 129 2.06 16.74 13.27
N ARG A 130 3.26 16.21 13.52
CA ARG A 130 4.28 16.91 14.28
C ARG A 130 5.05 17.80 13.32
N ALA A 131 5.10 19.09 13.60
CA ALA A 131 6.04 20.00 12.95
C ALA A 131 7.44 19.38 13.01
N LEU A 132 8.11 19.28 11.86
CA LEU A 132 9.54 19.00 11.84
C LEU A 132 10.17 20.17 12.59
N ARG A 133 10.76 19.90 13.76
CA ARG A 133 11.53 20.95 14.44
C ARG A 133 12.64 21.34 13.46
N PRO A 134 12.77 22.63 13.07
CA PRO A 134 14.00 23.05 12.45
C PRO A 134 15.10 22.81 13.49
N ASP A 135 16.04 21.92 13.17
CA ASP A 135 17.23 21.75 13.99
C ASP A 135 17.90 23.12 14.15
N ALA A 136 18.12 23.48 15.42
CA ALA A 136 18.71 24.73 15.87
C ALA A 136 20.23 24.79 15.65
#